data_AF-A0A1A8IHM1-F1
#
_entry.id   AF-A0A1A8IHM1-F1
#
_cell.length_a   1.000
_cell.length_b   1.000
_cell.length_c   1.000
_cell.angle_alpha   90.00
_cell.angle_beta   90.00
_cell.angle_gamma   90.00
#
_symmetry.space_group_name_H-M   'P 1'
#
loop_
_entity.id
_entity.type
_entity.pdbx_description
1 polymer ?
#
loop_
_entity_poly.entity_id
_entity_poly.type
_entity_poly.pdbx_seq_one_letter_code
_entity_poly.pdbx_strand_id
1 'polypeptide(L)'
;MWKGATTSMSWLSTMPSFYSVIIGVTFIFHTNGIPWTEEKLQHRAVTLTEDEIRAALSHTDLEQMWQRDLRPLLVTRYPGSAGNQAVQNHIKTTLGSLGAGWEVMEDKFVSQTPYGQLPFTNLIATLNPSAKRRLVLACHFDSKYYPPQWHGREFQGATDSAVPCAMMLELARALDEELKAQKDSSPDLTLQMLFFDGEEALFQWTPTDSLYGSRHLAKKMEATPHPAEATNTNQLQGIDLFVLMDLIGAPSPTFGSQFQDTSSWFTRLQSIEKRLHSMNQLAEHPNSVQYFWPDRHVGRVIDDHVPFLNRGVRVLHLIPSPFPSVWHTFDDNEENLDRTAIQNLNKILQVFALEYLNARPAVPSEPQNAP
;
A
#
# COMPACT_ATOMS: atom_id res chain seq x y z
N MET A 1 -65.60 53.11 -81.75
CA MET A 1 -65.05 52.13 -80.78
C MET A 1 -64.00 52.85 -79.93
N TRP A 2 -64.29 52.91 -78.63
CA TRP A 2 -63.42 52.96 -77.44
C TRP A 2 -62.16 53.87 -77.40
N LYS A 3 -62.12 54.67 -76.31
CA LYS A 3 -61.11 55.64 -75.86
C LYS A 3 -59.95 54.98 -75.09
N GLY A 4 -58.84 55.72 -74.94
CA GLY A 4 -57.87 55.59 -73.83
C GLY A 4 -56.46 55.99 -74.29
N ALA A 5 -55.95 57.21 -74.08
CA ALA A 5 -55.61 57.92 -72.83
C ALA A 5 -54.59 57.15 -71.96
N THR A 6 -53.32 57.55 -72.08
CA THR A 6 -52.17 57.09 -71.30
C THR A 6 -52.02 57.93 -70.03
N THR A 7 -51.93 57.25 -68.88
CA THR A 7 -51.43 57.84 -67.62
C THR A 7 -50.56 56.84 -66.88
N SER A 8 -49.51 57.39 -66.29
CA SER A 8 -48.38 56.77 -65.59
C SER A 8 -48.77 56.03 -64.30
N MET A 9 -47.99 55.01 -63.94
CA MET A 9 -47.90 54.55 -62.55
C MET A 9 -46.48 54.07 -62.22
N SER A 10 -45.92 54.69 -61.18
CA SER A 10 -44.70 54.34 -60.48
C SER A 10 -44.86 53.08 -59.64
N TRP A 11 -43.83 52.23 -59.58
CA TRP A 11 -43.78 51.12 -58.63
C TRP A 11 -42.53 51.20 -57.75
N LEU A 12 -42.78 51.14 -56.44
CA LEU A 12 -41.82 51.14 -55.34
C LEU A 12 -41.07 49.81 -55.24
N SER A 13 -39.79 49.89 -54.86
CA SER A 13 -38.94 48.75 -54.53
C SER A 13 -39.37 48.08 -53.23
N THR A 14 -39.53 46.76 -53.24
CA THR A 14 -39.63 45.94 -52.03
C THR A 14 -38.42 44.99 -51.99
N MET A 15 -37.57 45.14 -50.97
CA MET A 15 -36.52 44.17 -50.65
C MET A 15 -37.06 43.15 -49.63
N PRO A 16 -36.76 41.84 -49.74
CA PRO A 16 -37.11 40.87 -48.72
C PRO A 16 -36.10 40.92 -47.56
N SER A 17 -36.59 41.07 -46.34
CA SER A 17 -35.80 40.94 -45.12
C SER A 17 -35.60 39.46 -44.79
N PHE A 18 -34.37 38.97 -44.90
CA PHE A 18 -33.99 37.62 -44.46
C PHE A 18 -33.74 37.65 -42.94
N TYR A 19 -34.63 37.05 -42.15
CA TYR A 19 -34.36 36.77 -40.75
C TYR A 19 -33.46 35.53 -40.64
N SER A 20 -32.17 35.73 -40.37
CA SER A 20 -31.27 34.65 -39.98
C SER A 20 -31.57 34.23 -38.53
N VAL A 21 -32.20 33.07 -38.36
CA VAL A 21 -32.31 32.41 -37.05
C VAL A 21 -30.95 31.77 -36.74
N ILE A 22 -30.19 32.38 -35.83
CA ILE A 22 -29.00 31.75 -35.25
C ILE A 22 -29.49 30.71 -34.24
N ILE A 23 -29.49 29.44 -34.64
CA ILE A 23 -29.62 28.32 -33.71
C ILE A 23 -28.27 28.20 -33.00
N GLY A 24 -28.18 28.79 -31.81
CA GLY A 24 -27.05 28.57 -30.92
C GLY A 24 -27.07 27.13 -30.42
N VAL A 25 -26.31 26.24 -31.05
CA VAL A 25 -26.01 24.93 -30.49
C VAL A 25 -24.96 25.13 -29.40
N THR A 26 -25.42 25.26 -28.16
CA THR A 26 -24.56 25.13 -26.98
C THR A 26 -24.04 23.69 -26.93
N PHE A 27 -22.80 23.48 -27.37
CA PHE A 27 -22.05 22.29 -27.01
C PHE A 27 -21.79 22.36 -25.51
N ILE A 28 -22.61 21.65 -24.73
CA ILE A 28 -22.25 21.31 -23.35
C ILE A 28 -21.11 20.29 -23.48
N PHE A 29 -19.88 20.76 -23.44
CA PHE A 29 -18.73 19.90 -23.22
C PHE A 29 -18.91 19.30 -21.82
N HIS A 30 -19.42 18.06 -21.75
CA HIS A 30 -19.22 17.22 -20.58
C HIS A 30 -17.73 16.95 -20.51
N THR A 31 -17.00 17.70 -19.70
CA THR A 31 -15.69 17.26 -19.23
C THR A 31 -15.97 16.05 -18.34
N ASN A 32 -16.05 14.86 -18.93
CA ASN A 32 -16.02 13.65 -18.13
C ASN A 32 -14.71 13.71 -17.35
N GLY A 33 -14.82 13.84 -16.01
CA GLY A 33 -13.66 13.76 -15.13
C GLY A 33 -12.91 12.45 -15.36
N ILE A 34 -11.66 12.39 -14.91
CA ILE A 34 -10.86 11.17 -14.98
C ILE A 34 -11.63 10.05 -14.24
N PRO A 35 -11.78 8.85 -14.82
CA PRO A 35 -12.40 7.73 -14.12
C PRO A 35 -11.73 7.48 -12.78
N TRP A 36 -12.48 7.19 -11.72
CA TRP A 36 -11.92 7.04 -10.37
C TRP A 36 -10.81 5.99 -10.30
N THR A 37 -10.90 4.94 -11.13
CA THR A 37 -9.90 3.87 -11.26
C THR A 37 -8.56 4.34 -11.84
N GLU A 38 -8.54 5.49 -12.50
CA GLU A 38 -7.36 6.10 -13.12
C GLU A 38 -6.79 7.26 -12.27
N GLU A 39 -7.49 7.72 -11.23
CA GLU A 39 -7.00 8.79 -10.35
C GLU A 39 -5.62 8.47 -9.75
N LYS A 40 -5.33 7.19 -9.48
CA LYS A 40 -4.02 6.71 -9.02
C LYS A 40 -2.84 7.06 -9.92
N LEU A 41 -3.08 7.28 -11.22
CA LEU A 41 -2.06 7.67 -12.19
C LEU A 41 -1.71 9.16 -12.07
N GLN A 42 -2.65 9.97 -11.59
CA GLN A 42 -2.47 11.41 -11.37
C GLN A 42 -2.22 11.76 -9.90
N HIS A 43 -2.27 10.77 -8.99
CA HIS A 43 -2.04 10.97 -7.57
C HIS A 43 -0.72 11.70 -7.30
N ARG A 44 -0.77 12.64 -6.36
CA ARG A 44 0.39 13.41 -5.89
C ARG A 44 0.37 13.39 -4.37
N ALA A 45 1.45 12.86 -3.81
CA ALA A 45 1.70 12.92 -2.37
C ALA A 45 2.00 14.36 -1.94
N VAL A 46 1.49 14.75 -0.77
CA VAL A 46 1.99 15.95 -0.08
C VAL A 46 3.44 15.75 0.35
N THR A 47 4.15 16.85 0.53
CA THR A 47 5.44 16.85 1.21
C THR A 47 5.21 17.39 2.62
N LEU A 48 5.49 16.58 3.64
CA LEU A 48 5.43 17.04 5.03
C LEU A 48 6.50 18.09 5.27
N THR A 49 6.30 18.99 6.21
CA THR A 49 7.32 19.90 6.73
C THR A 49 8.21 19.18 7.74
N GLU A 50 9.31 19.80 8.18
CA GLU A 50 10.15 19.21 9.22
C GLU A 50 9.39 19.04 10.55
N ASP A 51 8.53 20.00 10.91
CA ASP A 51 7.74 19.95 12.15
C ASP A 51 6.67 18.85 12.08
N GLU A 52 5.99 18.71 10.94
CA GLU A 52 5.05 17.62 10.71
C GLU A 52 5.76 16.25 10.77
N ILE A 53 6.97 16.12 10.21
CA ILE A 53 7.77 14.89 10.35
C ILE A 53 8.10 14.63 11.82
N ARG A 54 8.55 15.63 12.59
CA ARG A 54 8.86 15.44 14.01
C ARG A 54 7.64 15.01 14.80
N ALA A 55 6.46 15.58 14.50
CA ALA A 55 5.20 15.19 15.10
C ALA A 55 4.86 13.72 14.78
N ALA A 56 4.88 13.33 13.50
CA ALA A 56 4.63 11.94 13.07
C ALA A 56 5.55 10.92 13.75
N LEU A 57 6.83 11.25 13.85
CA LEU A 57 7.84 10.34 14.42
C LEU A 57 7.87 10.35 15.94
N SER A 58 7.10 11.21 16.61
CA SER A 58 7.12 11.32 18.09
C SER A 58 6.51 10.11 18.79
N HIS A 59 5.68 9.34 18.09
CA HIS A 59 4.98 8.16 18.62
C HIS A 59 5.59 6.82 18.20
N THR A 60 6.61 6.84 17.33
CA THR A 60 7.32 5.62 16.97
C THR A 60 8.24 5.19 18.10
N ASP A 61 8.14 3.93 18.50
CA ASP A 61 8.87 3.38 19.64
C ASP A 61 9.33 1.97 19.29
N LEU A 62 10.62 1.86 18.94
CA LEU A 62 11.23 0.60 18.54
C LEU A 62 11.16 -0.44 19.67
N GLU A 63 11.33 -0.04 20.92
CA GLU A 63 11.28 -0.98 22.05
C GLU A 63 9.88 -1.52 22.22
N GLN A 64 8.85 -0.66 22.14
CA GLN A 64 7.47 -1.11 22.19
C GLN A 64 7.13 -2.02 21.01
N MET A 65 7.51 -1.65 19.78
CA MET A 65 7.33 -2.55 18.63
C MET A 65 8.01 -3.89 18.88
N TRP A 66 9.25 -3.88 19.38
CA TRP A 66 10.01 -5.11 19.60
C TRP A 66 9.32 -6.05 20.60
N GLN A 67 8.86 -5.50 21.72
CA GLN A 67 8.22 -6.28 22.79
C GLN A 67 6.80 -6.70 22.45
N ARG A 68 6.01 -5.77 21.89
CA ARG A 68 4.57 -5.94 21.73
C ARG A 68 4.19 -6.54 20.39
N ASP A 69 4.92 -6.22 19.33
CA ASP A 69 4.55 -6.58 17.98
C ASP A 69 5.49 -7.64 17.38
N LEU A 70 6.81 -7.52 17.55
CA LEU A 70 7.75 -8.46 16.94
C LEU A 70 7.89 -9.78 17.70
N ARG A 71 8.18 -9.75 19.01
CA ARG A 71 8.40 -10.97 19.81
C ARG A 71 7.26 -11.98 19.76
N PRO A 72 5.97 -11.58 19.80
CA PRO A 72 4.86 -12.52 19.63
C PRO A 72 4.82 -13.20 18.26
N LEU A 73 5.44 -12.61 17.24
CA LEU A 73 5.53 -13.16 15.90
C LEU A 73 6.71 -14.13 15.74
N LEU A 74 7.75 -14.04 16.57
CA LEU A 74 8.96 -14.87 16.52
C LEU A 74 8.73 -16.29 17.08
N VAL A 75 7.76 -16.98 16.49
CA VAL A 75 7.40 -18.38 16.76
C VAL A 75 7.33 -19.14 15.44
N THR A 76 7.47 -20.46 15.48
CA THR A 76 7.16 -21.29 14.31
C THR A 76 5.69 -21.15 13.93
N ARG A 77 5.41 -20.65 12.73
CA ARG A 77 4.08 -20.21 12.29
C ARG A 77 3.73 -20.58 10.84
N TYR A 78 4.17 -21.76 10.40
CA TYR A 78 3.75 -22.31 9.10
C TYR A 78 2.23 -22.56 9.05
N PRO A 79 1.60 -22.56 7.84
CA PRO A 79 0.15 -22.70 7.70
C PRO A 79 -0.43 -23.90 8.47
N GLY A 80 -1.50 -23.65 9.24
CA GLY A 80 -2.18 -24.67 10.05
C GLY A 80 -1.51 -25.02 11.39
N SER A 81 -0.35 -24.45 11.72
CA SER A 81 0.29 -24.62 13.03
C SER A 81 -0.40 -23.80 14.15
N ALA A 82 -0.14 -24.18 15.41
CA ALA A 82 -0.62 -23.41 16.56
C ALA A 82 -0.01 -21.99 16.61
N GLY A 83 1.26 -21.84 16.22
CA GLY A 83 1.91 -20.52 16.15
C GLY A 83 1.31 -19.63 15.08
N ASN A 84 0.94 -20.18 13.92
CA ASN A 84 0.23 -19.45 12.87
C ASN A 84 -1.11 -18.90 13.40
N GLN A 85 -1.91 -19.72 14.08
CA GLN A 85 -3.16 -19.27 14.70
C GLN A 85 -2.93 -18.22 15.81
N ALA A 86 -1.88 -18.37 16.61
CA ALA A 86 -1.51 -17.38 17.64
C ALA A 86 -1.15 -16.03 17.01
N VAL A 87 -0.35 -16.03 15.94
CA VAL A 87 0.02 -14.83 15.18
C VAL A 87 -1.19 -14.17 14.53
N GLN A 88 -2.09 -14.96 13.92
CA GLN A 88 -3.33 -14.41 13.37
C GLN A 88 -4.14 -13.66 14.44
N ASN A 89 -4.29 -14.26 15.63
CA ASN A 89 -5.00 -13.65 16.73
C ASN A 89 -4.29 -12.39 17.24
N HIS A 90 -2.96 -12.42 17.34
CA HIS A 90 -2.16 -11.28 17.74
C HIS A 90 -2.38 -10.09 16.80
N ILE A 91 -2.20 -10.27 15.48
CA ILE A 91 -2.40 -9.20 14.48
C ILE A 91 -3.82 -8.62 14.55
N LYS A 92 -4.85 -9.49 14.59
CA LYS A 92 -6.26 -9.05 14.70
C LYS A 92 -6.52 -8.25 15.97
N THR A 93 -6.04 -8.73 17.12
CA THR A 93 -6.25 -8.04 18.40
C THR A 93 -5.51 -6.71 18.43
N THR A 94 -4.28 -6.65 17.95
CA THR A 94 -3.50 -5.41 17.90
C THR A 94 -4.24 -4.37 17.07
N LEU A 95 -4.56 -4.66 15.80
CA LEU A 95 -5.24 -3.70 14.91
C LEU A 95 -6.66 -3.35 15.37
N GLY A 96 -7.42 -4.33 15.87
CA GLY A 96 -8.78 -4.12 16.37
C GLY A 96 -8.85 -3.29 17.67
N SER A 97 -7.73 -3.10 18.37
CA SER A 97 -7.65 -2.30 19.60
C SER A 97 -7.34 -0.81 19.36
N LEU A 98 -6.95 -0.45 18.13
CA LEU A 98 -6.51 0.90 17.77
C LEU A 98 -7.69 1.88 17.60
N GLY A 99 -7.48 3.14 17.96
CA GLY A 99 -8.48 4.20 17.98
C GLY A 99 -8.96 4.65 16.60
N ALA A 100 -8.18 4.40 15.54
CA ALA A 100 -8.57 4.65 14.15
C ALA A 100 -9.72 3.75 13.66
N GLY A 101 -10.01 2.65 14.38
CA GLY A 101 -11.16 1.78 14.15
C GLY A 101 -11.04 0.98 12.85
N TRP A 102 -10.01 0.13 12.77
CA TRP A 102 -9.77 -0.77 11.66
C TRP A 102 -10.84 -1.86 11.53
N GLU A 103 -11.33 -2.12 10.32
CA GLU A 103 -12.11 -3.33 10.03
C GLU A 103 -11.13 -4.46 9.66
N VAL A 104 -11.05 -5.49 10.50
CA VAL A 104 -10.16 -6.64 10.29
C VAL A 104 -10.99 -7.87 9.90
N MET A 105 -10.81 -8.33 8.67
CA MET A 105 -11.48 -9.50 8.11
C MET A 105 -10.52 -10.68 7.92
N GLU A 106 -11.07 -11.88 8.01
CA GLU A 106 -10.38 -13.13 7.68
C GLU A 106 -10.83 -13.64 6.30
N ASP A 107 -9.88 -13.98 5.44
CA ASP A 107 -10.12 -14.69 4.19
C ASP A 107 -9.67 -16.15 4.33
N LYS A 108 -10.62 -17.00 4.75
CA LYS A 108 -10.38 -18.42 5.01
C LYS A 108 -10.64 -19.26 3.77
N PHE A 109 -9.71 -20.15 3.45
CA PHE A 109 -9.85 -21.11 2.37
C PHE A 109 -9.04 -22.39 2.65
N VAL A 110 -9.29 -23.43 1.85
CA VAL A 110 -8.54 -24.68 1.88
C VAL A 110 -7.89 -24.86 0.53
N SER A 111 -6.62 -25.31 0.51
CA SER A 111 -5.90 -25.57 -0.73
C SER A 111 -5.17 -26.91 -0.68
N GLN A 112 -4.97 -27.50 -1.86
CA GLN A 112 -4.16 -28.70 -2.01
C GLN A 112 -2.67 -28.32 -1.89
N THR A 113 -1.94 -29.09 -1.10
CA THR A 113 -0.50 -28.93 -0.88
C THR A 113 0.24 -30.26 -1.09
N PRO A 114 1.59 -30.27 -1.12
CA PRO A 114 2.36 -31.52 -1.11
C PRO A 114 2.05 -32.44 0.07
N TYR A 115 1.51 -31.91 1.17
CA TYR A 115 1.18 -32.66 2.39
C TYR A 115 -0.32 -32.95 2.55
N GLY A 116 -1.13 -32.74 1.50
CA GLY A 116 -2.58 -32.87 1.54
C GLY A 116 -3.30 -31.52 1.59
N GLN A 117 -4.59 -31.54 1.89
CA GLN A 117 -5.37 -30.30 2.02
C GLN A 117 -5.05 -29.60 3.34
N LEU A 118 -4.71 -28.32 3.29
CA LEU A 118 -4.47 -27.49 4.48
C LEU A 118 -5.34 -26.22 4.45
N PRO A 119 -5.78 -25.73 5.63
CA PRO A 119 -6.44 -24.45 5.75
C PRO A 119 -5.43 -23.30 5.71
N PHE A 120 -5.84 -22.19 5.11
CA PHE A 120 -5.09 -20.94 5.04
C PHE A 120 -6.02 -19.78 5.41
N THR A 121 -5.50 -18.73 6.03
CA THR A 121 -6.26 -17.55 6.44
C THR A 121 -5.48 -16.25 6.20
N ASN A 122 -5.77 -15.53 5.11
CA ASN A 122 -5.24 -14.18 4.98
C ASN A 122 -5.96 -13.24 5.95
N LEU A 123 -5.26 -12.22 6.45
CA LEU A 123 -5.84 -11.13 7.22
C LEU A 123 -5.89 -9.85 6.39
N ILE A 124 -7.05 -9.20 6.39
CA ILE A 124 -7.32 -8.01 5.60
C ILE A 124 -7.80 -6.93 6.57
N ALA A 125 -6.94 -5.97 6.90
CA ALA A 125 -7.31 -4.83 7.73
C ALA A 125 -7.52 -3.59 6.85
N THR A 126 -8.71 -3.01 6.87
CA THR A 126 -9.06 -1.83 6.06
C THR A 126 -9.55 -0.71 6.95
N LEU A 127 -8.94 0.47 6.84
CA LEU A 127 -9.26 1.61 7.70
C LEU A 127 -10.62 2.22 7.35
N ASN A 128 -10.90 2.44 6.07
CA ASN A 128 -12.21 2.84 5.54
C ASN A 128 -12.67 1.90 4.40
N PRO A 129 -13.43 0.84 4.69
CA PRO A 129 -13.91 -0.12 3.69
C PRO A 129 -14.72 0.50 2.53
N SER A 130 -15.37 1.63 2.79
CA SER A 130 -16.20 2.35 1.80
C SER A 130 -15.38 3.22 0.84
N ALA A 131 -14.14 3.56 1.18
CA ALA A 131 -13.26 4.33 0.30
C ALA A 131 -12.93 3.54 -0.97
N LYS A 132 -13.03 4.21 -2.12
CA LYS A 132 -12.85 3.59 -3.44
C LYS A 132 -11.40 3.16 -3.69
N ARG A 133 -10.46 3.95 -3.20
CA ARG A 133 -9.02 3.80 -3.44
C ARG A 133 -8.28 3.48 -2.16
N ARG A 134 -7.24 2.65 -2.28
CA ARG A 134 -6.48 2.11 -1.14
C ARG A 134 -5.00 2.12 -1.45
N LEU A 135 -4.21 2.80 -0.63
CA LEU A 135 -2.81 2.44 -0.47
C LEU A 135 -2.78 1.08 0.26
N VAL A 136 -2.14 0.08 -0.33
CA VAL A 136 -2.02 -1.24 0.26
C VAL A 136 -0.59 -1.43 0.76
N LEU A 137 -0.44 -1.72 2.04
CA LEU A 137 0.80 -2.27 2.62
C LEU A 137 0.60 -3.77 2.83
N ALA A 138 1.59 -4.58 2.48
CA ALA A 138 1.47 -6.02 2.58
C ALA A 138 2.78 -6.68 3.02
N CYS A 139 2.64 -7.84 3.64
CA CYS A 139 3.68 -8.83 3.89
C CYS A 139 3.00 -10.20 4.05
N HIS A 140 3.79 -11.27 4.12
CA HIS A 140 3.31 -12.57 4.59
C HIS A 140 3.59 -12.73 6.08
N PHE A 141 2.69 -13.40 6.80
CA PHE A 141 2.85 -13.65 8.23
C PHE A 141 3.22 -15.10 8.54
N ASP A 142 3.09 -16.02 7.59
CA ASP A 142 3.55 -17.39 7.81
C ASP A 142 5.08 -17.46 7.89
N SER A 143 5.58 -18.59 8.39
CA SER A 143 7.01 -18.91 8.35
C SER A 143 7.20 -20.19 7.56
N LYS A 144 8.29 -20.30 6.82
CA LYS A 144 8.62 -21.51 6.07
C LYS A 144 8.58 -22.78 6.93
N TYR A 145 7.94 -23.82 6.40
CA TYR A 145 7.92 -25.13 7.06
C TYR A 145 9.24 -25.88 6.86
N TYR A 146 9.87 -26.27 7.96
CA TYR A 146 11.01 -27.19 7.96
C TYR A 146 10.60 -28.55 8.54
N PRO A 147 10.58 -29.62 7.73
CA PRO A 147 10.11 -30.94 8.15
C PRO A 147 11.04 -31.65 9.16
N PRO A 148 10.58 -32.75 9.81
CA PRO A 148 11.26 -33.37 10.94
C PRO A 148 12.72 -33.81 10.72
N GLN A 149 13.18 -33.98 9.48
CA GLN A 149 14.59 -34.27 9.20
C GLN A 149 15.56 -33.18 9.69
N TRP A 150 15.05 -31.99 10.00
CA TRP A 150 15.83 -30.89 10.57
C TRP A 150 15.95 -30.96 12.10
N HIS A 151 15.72 -32.15 12.69
CA HIS A 151 15.99 -32.48 14.10
C HIS A 151 15.29 -31.56 15.12
N GLY A 152 14.08 -31.08 14.79
CA GLY A 152 13.30 -30.22 15.67
C GLY A 152 13.82 -28.80 15.79
N ARG A 153 14.72 -28.35 14.89
CA ARG A 153 15.04 -26.92 14.79
C ARG A 153 13.80 -26.15 14.35
N GLU A 154 13.54 -25.05 15.02
CA GLU A 154 12.44 -24.15 14.73
C GLU A 154 12.94 -23.01 13.84
N PHE A 155 12.33 -22.86 12.66
CA PHE A 155 12.56 -21.70 11.80
C PHE A 155 11.52 -20.65 12.12
N GLN A 156 11.99 -19.50 12.60
CA GLN A 156 11.13 -18.37 12.94
C GLN A 156 10.96 -17.42 11.77
N GLY A 157 11.91 -17.28 10.85
CA GLY A 157 11.80 -16.30 9.76
C GLY A 157 11.64 -14.89 10.33
N ALA A 158 12.66 -14.40 11.01
CA ALA A 158 12.62 -13.09 11.67
C ALA A 158 12.53 -11.96 10.63
N THR A 159 13.39 -11.99 9.61
CA THR A 159 13.30 -11.09 8.45
C THR A 159 12.19 -11.47 7.47
N ASP A 160 11.72 -12.73 7.56
CA ASP A 160 10.95 -13.47 6.55
C ASP A 160 9.64 -14.06 7.13
N SER A 161 8.60 -13.29 7.43
CA SER A 161 8.48 -11.82 7.40
C SER A 161 7.93 -11.27 8.73
N ALA A 162 8.46 -11.75 9.88
CA ALA A 162 8.02 -11.27 11.20
C ALA A 162 8.30 -9.76 11.41
N VAL A 163 9.46 -9.27 10.97
CA VAL A 163 9.80 -7.85 11.01
C VAL A 163 8.88 -7.01 10.11
N PRO A 164 8.66 -7.33 8.81
CA PRO A 164 7.63 -6.66 8.01
C PRO A 164 6.24 -6.60 8.67
N CYS A 165 5.78 -7.70 9.27
CA CYS A 165 4.53 -7.72 10.03
C CYS A 165 4.56 -6.72 11.19
N ALA A 166 5.61 -6.74 12.01
CA ALA A 166 5.76 -5.83 13.15
C ALA A 166 5.86 -4.35 12.72
N MET A 167 6.53 -4.06 11.60
CA MET A 167 6.64 -2.71 11.04
C MET A 167 5.27 -2.17 10.59
N MET A 168 4.41 -3.02 10.03
CA MET A 168 3.03 -2.65 9.68
C MET A 168 2.19 -2.36 10.93
N LEU A 169 2.30 -3.19 11.98
CA LEU A 169 1.62 -2.96 13.25
C LEU A 169 2.11 -1.67 13.94
N GLU A 170 3.42 -1.44 13.94
CA GLU A 170 4.03 -0.21 14.44
C GLU A 170 3.54 1.02 13.71
N LEU A 171 3.48 0.98 12.37
CA LEU A 171 2.97 2.08 11.57
C LEU A 171 1.51 2.39 11.92
N ALA A 172 0.66 1.37 12.05
CA ALA A 172 -0.73 1.57 12.44
C ALA A 172 -0.87 2.18 13.84
N ARG A 173 -0.03 1.75 14.79
CA ARG A 173 -0.04 2.20 16.18
C ARG A 173 0.55 3.61 16.34
N ALA A 174 1.69 3.88 15.71
CA ALA A 174 2.38 5.16 15.82
C ALA A 174 1.61 6.30 15.14
N LEU A 175 0.84 5.99 14.09
CA LEU A 175 0.06 6.95 13.33
C LEU A 175 -1.44 6.87 13.63
N ASP A 176 -1.85 6.29 14.77
CA ASP A 176 -3.26 5.98 15.05
C ASP A 176 -4.16 7.23 14.97
N GLU A 177 -3.74 8.34 15.56
CA GLU A 177 -4.49 9.60 15.53
C GLU A 177 -4.48 10.26 14.13
N GLU A 178 -3.35 10.25 13.42
CA GLU A 178 -3.26 10.75 12.05
C GLU A 178 -4.14 9.94 11.09
N LEU A 179 -4.15 8.62 11.22
CA LEU A 179 -4.95 7.72 10.40
C LEU A 179 -6.45 7.89 10.70
N LYS A 180 -6.80 8.07 11.97
CA LYS A 180 -8.17 8.41 12.37
C LYS A 180 -8.63 9.73 11.74
N ALA A 181 -7.82 10.79 11.82
CA ALA A 181 -8.12 12.06 11.19
C ALA A 181 -8.19 11.95 9.66
N GLN A 182 -7.32 11.14 9.05
CA GLN A 182 -7.29 10.88 7.60
C GLN A 182 -8.59 10.21 7.14
N LYS A 183 -9.05 9.20 7.88
CA LYS A 183 -10.30 8.49 7.60
C LYS A 183 -11.51 9.42 7.59
N ASP A 184 -11.55 10.37 8.54
CA ASP A 184 -12.66 11.33 8.66
C ASP A 184 -12.62 12.44 7.59
N SER A 185 -11.43 12.77 7.08
CA SER A 185 -11.23 13.91 6.15
C SER A 185 -11.10 13.52 4.67
N SER A 186 -10.77 12.28 4.36
CA SER A 186 -10.58 11.79 2.98
C SER A 186 -11.45 10.56 2.69
N PRO A 187 -12.65 10.74 2.13
CA PRO A 187 -13.59 9.63 1.94
C PRO A 187 -13.19 8.68 0.81
N ASP A 188 -12.37 9.11 -0.15
CA ASP A 188 -12.12 8.37 -1.39
C ASP A 188 -10.80 7.57 -1.40
N LEU A 189 -9.81 7.91 -0.56
CA LEU A 189 -8.54 7.21 -0.41
C LEU A 189 -8.32 6.81 1.06
N THR A 190 -7.92 5.56 1.30
CA THR A 190 -7.62 5.05 2.63
C THR A 190 -6.38 4.14 2.65
N LEU A 191 -6.05 3.60 3.82
CA LEU A 191 -5.01 2.58 4.03
C LEU A 191 -5.65 1.19 4.18
N GLN A 192 -5.02 0.20 3.55
CA GLN A 192 -5.32 -1.21 3.75
C GLN A 192 -4.01 -1.97 4.03
N MET A 193 -4.07 -2.91 4.98
CA MET A 193 -2.98 -3.80 5.34
C MET A 193 -3.38 -5.25 5.03
N LEU A 194 -2.52 -5.95 4.29
CA LEU A 194 -2.71 -7.36 3.95
C LEU A 194 -1.60 -8.19 4.61
N PHE A 195 -2.00 -9.22 5.35
CA PHE A 195 -1.08 -10.22 5.89
C PHE A 195 -1.43 -11.56 5.26
N PHE A 196 -0.58 -12.01 4.34
CA PHE A 196 -0.80 -13.24 3.60
C PHE A 196 -0.40 -14.48 4.40
N ASP A 197 -1.16 -15.56 4.23
CA ASP A 197 -0.84 -16.87 4.77
C ASP A 197 -0.37 -17.80 3.64
N GLY A 198 0.71 -18.53 3.87
CA GLY A 198 1.27 -19.47 2.92
C GLY A 198 1.87 -18.78 1.70
N GLU A 199 2.67 -17.74 1.89
CA GLU A 199 3.59 -17.28 0.84
C GLU A 199 4.55 -18.43 0.50
N GLU A 200 5.07 -19.07 1.55
CA GLU A 200 6.16 -20.01 1.44
C GLU A 200 5.74 -21.33 0.81
N ALA A 201 6.69 -21.91 0.08
CA ALA A 201 6.58 -23.29 -0.34
C ALA A 201 6.69 -24.21 0.88
N LEU A 202 5.77 -25.17 1.01
CA LEU A 202 5.79 -26.16 2.09
C LEU A 202 6.83 -27.26 1.84
N PHE A 203 7.13 -27.56 0.58
CA PHE A 203 8.16 -28.53 0.22
C PHE A 203 9.17 -27.95 -0.77
N GLN A 204 8.71 -27.50 -1.94
CA GLN A 204 9.55 -26.97 -3.00
C GLN A 204 8.83 -25.85 -3.74
N TRP A 205 9.52 -24.72 -3.93
CA TRP A 205 8.96 -23.59 -4.67
C TRP A 205 8.57 -23.98 -6.10
N THR A 206 7.26 -24.02 -6.34
CA THR A 206 6.65 -24.28 -7.65
C THR A 206 5.40 -23.40 -7.80
N PRO A 207 4.85 -23.23 -9.02
CA PRO A 207 3.62 -22.44 -9.22
C PRO A 207 2.40 -22.91 -8.40
N THR A 208 2.43 -24.14 -7.87
CA THR A 208 1.35 -24.73 -7.05
C THR A 208 1.71 -24.91 -5.58
N ASP A 209 3.00 -24.88 -5.24
CA ASP A 209 3.55 -24.92 -3.87
C ASP A 209 4.32 -23.62 -3.59
N SER A 210 3.55 -22.54 -3.53
CA SER A 210 3.94 -21.17 -3.18
C SER A 210 2.71 -20.26 -3.28
N LEU A 211 2.76 -19.08 -2.67
CA LEU A 211 1.83 -17.97 -2.87
C LEU A 211 0.36 -18.38 -2.69
N TYR A 212 0.07 -19.26 -1.73
CA TYR A 212 -1.27 -19.80 -1.49
C TYR A 212 -2.25 -18.65 -1.19
N GLY A 213 -1.89 -17.82 -0.20
CA GLY A 213 -2.68 -16.69 0.27
C GLY A 213 -2.93 -15.64 -0.81
N SER A 214 -1.86 -15.12 -1.41
CA SER A 214 -1.95 -14.07 -2.42
C SER A 214 -2.62 -14.52 -3.72
N ARG A 215 -2.40 -15.76 -4.20
CA ARG A 215 -3.11 -16.29 -5.37
C ARG A 215 -4.62 -16.37 -5.11
N HIS A 216 -5.02 -16.81 -3.92
CA HIS A 216 -6.42 -16.86 -3.53
C HIS A 216 -7.02 -15.45 -3.44
N LEU A 217 -6.37 -14.56 -2.69
CA LEU A 217 -6.90 -13.22 -2.41
C LEU A 217 -6.99 -12.36 -3.67
N ALA A 218 -5.96 -12.36 -4.53
CA ALA A 218 -6.01 -11.61 -5.79
C ALA A 218 -7.18 -12.05 -6.68
N LYS A 219 -7.44 -13.36 -6.78
CA LYS A 219 -8.60 -13.90 -7.51
C LYS A 219 -9.92 -13.48 -6.87
N LYS A 220 -10.01 -13.52 -5.53
CA LYS A 220 -11.21 -13.10 -4.80
C LYS A 220 -11.49 -11.60 -5.00
N MET A 221 -10.47 -10.76 -4.90
CA MET A 221 -10.58 -9.32 -5.09
C MET A 221 -10.98 -8.95 -6.53
N GLU A 222 -10.49 -9.68 -7.53
CA GLU A 222 -10.90 -9.52 -8.93
C GLU A 222 -12.39 -9.79 -9.14
N ALA A 223 -12.93 -10.79 -8.43
CA ALA A 223 -14.33 -11.19 -8.51
C ALA A 223 -15.26 -10.38 -7.60
N THR A 224 -14.74 -9.50 -6.75
CA THR A 224 -15.52 -8.75 -5.76
C THR A 224 -15.76 -7.32 -6.25
N PRO A 225 -17.02 -6.93 -6.51
CA PRO A 225 -17.39 -5.56 -6.85
C PRO A 225 -16.82 -4.51 -5.88
N HIS A 226 -16.28 -3.42 -6.43
CA HIS A 226 -15.83 -2.30 -5.61
C HIS A 226 -15.92 -0.96 -6.39
N PRO A 227 -16.56 0.09 -5.84
CA PRO A 227 -17.30 0.13 -4.57
C PRO A 227 -18.46 -0.88 -4.50
N ALA A 228 -19.06 -1.04 -3.32
CA ALA A 228 -20.19 -1.95 -3.17
C ALA A 228 -21.26 -1.69 -4.25
N GLU A 229 -21.82 -2.75 -4.81
CA GLU A 229 -22.82 -2.71 -5.89
C GLU A 229 -22.32 -2.23 -7.27
N ALA A 230 -21.03 -1.94 -7.43
CA ALA A 230 -20.48 -1.62 -8.74
C ALA A 230 -20.63 -2.78 -9.73
N THR A 231 -21.00 -2.48 -10.98
CA THR A 231 -21.24 -3.51 -12.02
C THR A 231 -20.05 -3.72 -12.96
N ASN A 232 -19.11 -2.78 -12.97
CA ASN A 232 -18.00 -2.72 -13.94
C ASN A 232 -16.63 -2.55 -13.27
N THR A 233 -16.57 -2.52 -11.94
CA THR A 233 -15.32 -2.33 -11.20
C THR A 233 -15.19 -3.27 -10.01
N ASN A 234 -13.96 -3.61 -9.64
CA ASN A 234 -13.63 -4.59 -8.59
C ASN A 234 -12.57 -4.08 -7.61
N GLN A 235 -12.34 -4.85 -6.54
CA GLN A 235 -11.42 -4.45 -5.46
C GLN A 235 -9.98 -4.24 -5.94
N LEU A 236 -9.51 -4.94 -6.99
CA LEU A 236 -8.15 -4.74 -7.52
C LEU A 236 -7.98 -3.37 -8.16
N GLN A 237 -9.00 -2.84 -8.81
CA GLN A 237 -8.93 -1.50 -9.40
C GLN A 237 -8.86 -0.41 -8.33
N GLY A 238 -9.39 -0.70 -7.13
CA GLY A 238 -9.26 0.13 -5.94
C GLY A 238 -7.87 0.12 -5.30
N ILE A 239 -6.97 -0.79 -5.69
CA ILE A 239 -5.58 -0.75 -5.24
C ILE A 239 -4.84 0.34 -6.03
N ASP A 240 -4.42 1.36 -5.29
CA ASP A 240 -3.76 2.55 -5.80
C ASP A 240 -2.27 2.28 -6.05
N LEU A 241 -1.65 1.70 -5.03
CA LEU A 241 -0.28 1.22 -4.99
C LEU A 241 -0.22 0.04 -4.01
N PHE A 242 0.39 -1.06 -4.43
CA PHE A 242 0.64 -2.24 -3.61
C PHE A 242 2.10 -2.23 -3.16
N VAL A 243 2.33 -1.90 -1.89
CA VAL A 243 3.66 -1.88 -1.27
C VAL A 243 3.88 -3.19 -0.54
N LEU A 244 4.70 -4.08 -1.11
CA LEU A 244 5.04 -5.36 -0.50
C LEU A 244 6.37 -5.23 0.24
N MET A 245 6.39 -5.63 1.51
CA MET A 245 7.59 -5.69 2.34
C MET A 245 7.95 -7.14 2.61
N ASP A 246 9.18 -7.50 2.27
CA ASP A 246 9.70 -8.85 2.45
C ASP A 246 11.22 -8.82 2.71
N LEU A 247 11.71 -9.79 3.50
CA LEU A 247 13.10 -9.97 3.89
C LEU A 247 13.75 -8.72 4.51
N ILE A 248 13.00 -7.96 5.31
CA ILE A 248 13.48 -6.75 6.00
C ILE A 248 13.92 -7.11 7.41
N GLY A 249 15.06 -6.59 7.84
CA GLY A 249 15.52 -6.70 9.24
C GLY A 249 16.99 -7.00 9.39
N ALA A 250 17.65 -7.46 8.32
CA ALA A 250 19.09 -7.63 8.27
C ALA A 250 19.83 -6.27 8.18
N PRO A 251 21.13 -6.21 8.55
CA PRO A 251 21.93 -5.00 8.45
C PRO A 251 22.12 -4.52 7.01
N SER A 252 22.13 -3.20 6.82
CA SER A 252 22.44 -2.53 5.55
C SER A 252 21.65 -3.05 4.33
N PRO A 253 20.30 -3.16 4.41
CA PRO A 253 19.52 -3.64 3.28
C PRO A 253 19.61 -2.65 2.12
N THR A 254 19.68 -3.16 0.89
CA THR A 254 19.70 -2.32 -0.30
C THR A 254 18.52 -2.66 -1.20
N PHE A 255 17.62 -1.69 -1.39
CA PHE A 255 16.45 -1.82 -2.26
C PHE A 255 16.76 -1.19 -3.63
N GLY A 256 16.33 -1.87 -4.70
CA GLY A 256 16.41 -1.36 -6.08
C GLY A 256 15.04 -1.38 -6.75
N SER A 257 14.91 -0.63 -7.84
CA SER A 257 13.65 -0.54 -8.59
C SER A 257 13.43 -1.80 -9.46
N GLN A 258 12.31 -2.49 -9.23
CA GLN A 258 11.87 -3.65 -10.00
C GLN A 258 10.88 -3.30 -11.13
N PHE A 259 10.15 -2.19 -10.99
CA PHE A 259 9.03 -1.81 -11.84
C PHE A 259 9.10 -0.33 -12.24
N GLN A 260 9.01 -0.07 -13.54
CA GLN A 260 9.16 1.28 -14.07
C GLN A 260 7.97 2.19 -13.72
N ASP A 261 6.76 1.64 -13.68
CA ASP A 261 5.50 2.34 -13.45
C ASP A 261 5.31 2.83 -12.00
N THR A 262 6.13 2.35 -11.07
CA THR A 262 6.17 2.78 -9.66
C THR A 262 7.52 3.38 -9.25
N SER A 263 8.44 3.57 -10.19
CA SER A 263 9.77 4.16 -9.96
C SER A 263 9.73 5.55 -9.31
N SER A 264 8.69 6.35 -9.58
CA SER A 264 8.49 7.66 -8.92
C SER A 264 8.22 7.52 -7.42
N TRP A 265 7.49 6.48 -7.00
CA TRP A 265 7.26 6.17 -5.59
C TRP A 265 8.52 5.63 -4.92
N PHE A 266 9.34 4.87 -5.65
CA PHE A 266 10.66 4.46 -5.17
C PHE A 266 11.58 5.68 -4.98
N THR A 267 11.57 6.62 -5.94
CA THR A 267 12.30 7.90 -5.82
C THR A 267 11.82 8.72 -4.62
N ARG A 268 10.53 8.65 -4.30
CA ARG A 268 9.97 9.30 -3.11
C ARG A 268 10.56 8.72 -1.82
N LEU A 269 10.71 7.40 -1.70
CA LEU A 269 11.35 6.77 -0.55
C LEU A 269 12.79 7.27 -0.34
N GLN A 270 13.59 7.36 -1.42
CA GLN A 270 14.93 7.96 -1.33
C GLN A 270 14.87 9.44 -0.92
N SER A 271 13.90 10.20 -1.43
CA SER A 271 13.74 11.60 -1.04
C SER A 271 13.41 11.74 0.45
N ILE A 272 12.59 10.84 1.00
CA ILE A 272 12.26 10.81 2.44
C ILE A 272 13.50 10.43 3.25
N GLU A 273 14.23 9.39 2.85
CA GLU A 273 15.50 8.98 3.47
C GLU A 273 16.48 10.15 3.57
N LYS A 274 16.73 10.87 2.45
CA LYS A 274 17.60 12.05 2.42
C LYS A 274 17.17 13.14 3.40
N ARG A 275 15.86 13.39 3.50
CA ARG A 275 15.30 14.41 4.39
C ARG A 275 15.41 14.01 5.87
N LEU A 276 15.09 12.76 6.18
CA LEU A 276 15.25 12.25 7.54
C LEU A 276 16.72 12.24 7.97
N HIS A 277 17.64 11.90 7.05
CA HIS A 277 19.07 12.05 7.28
C HIS A 277 19.46 13.50 7.58
N SER A 278 19.05 14.47 6.77
CA SER A 278 19.39 15.89 7.00
C SER A 278 18.81 16.44 8.31
N MET A 279 17.70 15.87 8.78
CA MET A 279 17.06 16.22 10.06
C MET A 279 17.65 15.48 11.28
N ASN A 280 18.71 14.67 11.09
CA ASN A 280 19.27 13.78 12.10
C ASN A 280 18.22 12.84 12.73
N GLN A 281 17.26 12.37 11.93
CA GLN A 281 16.21 11.44 12.37
C GLN A 281 16.56 9.97 12.10
N LEU A 282 17.63 9.67 11.37
CA LEU A 282 18.10 8.31 11.12
C LEU A 282 19.34 8.00 11.98
N ALA A 283 19.33 6.83 12.63
CA ALA A 283 20.44 6.36 13.47
C ALA A 283 21.48 5.62 12.60
N GLU A 284 22.77 5.75 12.95
CA GLU A 284 23.90 5.05 12.28
C GLU A 284 23.85 5.10 10.74
N HIS A 285 23.42 6.23 10.19
CA HIS A 285 23.18 6.44 8.76
C HIS A 285 24.18 7.47 8.19
N PRO A 286 25.47 7.10 8.00
CA PRO A 286 26.54 8.05 7.65
C PRO A 286 26.44 8.71 6.26
N ASN A 287 25.68 8.13 5.32
CA ASN A 287 25.52 8.68 3.98
C ASN A 287 24.11 9.22 3.81
N SER A 288 23.89 10.22 2.95
CA SER A 288 22.53 10.72 2.70
C SER A 288 21.59 9.71 2.02
N VAL A 289 22.15 8.63 1.46
CA VAL A 289 21.44 7.50 0.84
C VAL A 289 22.16 6.21 1.21
N GLN A 290 21.43 5.23 1.70
CA GLN A 290 21.91 3.89 2.03
C GLN A 290 20.95 2.80 1.55
N TYR A 291 19.65 2.97 1.77
CA TYR A 291 18.65 1.94 1.57
C TYR A 291 18.04 1.98 0.16
N PHE A 292 17.63 3.15 -0.34
CA PHE A 292 16.81 3.24 -1.55
C PHE A 292 17.60 3.76 -2.76
N TRP A 293 17.78 2.89 -3.77
CA TRP A 293 18.48 3.19 -5.03
C TRP A 293 17.55 3.07 -6.26
N PRO A 294 16.76 4.12 -6.62
CA PRO A 294 15.82 4.08 -7.75
C PRO A 294 16.49 3.76 -9.08
N ASP A 295 17.72 4.23 -9.29
CA ASP A 295 18.50 4.00 -10.51
C ASP A 295 19.16 2.62 -10.57
N ARG A 296 19.11 1.86 -9.46
CA ARG A 296 19.60 0.49 -9.42
C ARG A 296 18.47 -0.44 -9.83
N HIS A 297 18.50 -0.86 -11.10
CA HIS A 297 17.63 -1.93 -11.57
C HIS A 297 18.05 -3.26 -10.96
N VAL A 298 17.09 -3.97 -10.37
CA VAL A 298 17.29 -5.31 -9.80
C VAL A 298 16.35 -6.30 -10.50
N GLY A 299 16.70 -7.59 -10.44
CA GLY A 299 15.87 -8.65 -11.02
C GLY A 299 14.49 -8.70 -10.37
N ARG A 300 13.49 -9.19 -11.12
CA ARG A 300 12.16 -9.46 -10.57
C ARG A 300 12.21 -10.71 -9.70
N VAL A 301 11.77 -10.58 -8.47
CA VAL A 301 11.59 -11.69 -7.54
C VAL A 301 10.14 -12.19 -7.67
N ILE A 302 9.92 -13.51 -7.56
CA ILE A 302 8.57 -14.07 -7.46
C ILE A 302 8.18 -14.06 -5.99
N ASP A 303 7.08 -13.40 -5.66
CA ASP A 303 6.59 -13.18 -4.30
C ASP A 303 5.08 -12.81 -4.39
N ASP A 304 4.42 -12.54 -3.27
CA ASP A 304 2.98 -12.31 -3.09
C ASP A 304 2.39 -11.19 -3.97
N HIS A 305 3.22 -10.29 -4.49
CA HIS A 305 2.76 -9.27 -5.43
C HIS A 305 2.44 -9.86 -6.82
N VAL A 306 2.98 -11.01 -7.20
CA VAL A 306 2.86 -11.56 -8.57
C VAL A 306 1.39 -11.80 -8.99
N PRO A 307 0.52 -12.39 -8.17
CA PRO A 307 -0.90 -12.55 -8.50
C PRO A 307 -1.64 -11.21 -8.72
N PHE A 308 -1.22 -10.14 -8.05
CA PHE A 308 -1.78 -8.79 -8.19
C PHE A 308 -1.21 -8.08 -9.41
N LEU A 309 0.11 -8.13 -9.59
CA LEU A 309 0.83 -7.55 -10.73
C LEU A 309 0.30 -8.11 -12.05
N ASN A 310 0.09 -9.42 -12.14
CA ASN A 310 -0.45 -10.08 -13.34
C ASN A 310 -1.89 -9.65 -13.68
N ARG A 311 -2.58 -8.97 -12.75
CA ARG A 311 -3.92 -8.40 -12.92
C ARG A 311 -3.90 -6.86 -13.05
N GLY A 312 -2.72 -6.27 -13.29
CA GLY A 312 -2.56 -4.85 -13.57
C GLY A 312 -2.47 -3.95 -12.32
N VAL A 313 -2.28 -4.52 -11.13
CA VAL A 313 -2.01 -3.73 -9.92
C VAL A 313 -0.58 -3.18 -9.98
N ARG A 314 -0.42 -1.91 -9.61
CA ARG A 314 0.88 -1.23 -9.54
C ARG A 314 1.60 -1.64 -8.27
N VAL A 315 2.81 -2.17 -8.40
CA VAL A 315 3.57 -2.76 -7.29
C VAL A 315 4.82 -1.94 -6.97
N LEU A 316 5.03 -1.65 -5.70
CA LEU A 316 6.29 -1.20 -5.12
C LEU A 316 6.82 -2.31 -4.22
N HIS A 317 7.79 -3.07 -4.73
CA HIS A 317 8.30 -4.25 -4.04
C HIS A 317 9.56 -3.91 -3.23
N LEU A 318 9.42 -3.85 -1.91
CA LEU A 318 10.45 -3.54 -0.93
C LEU A 318 11.06 -4.84 -0.38
N ILE A 319 11.87 -5.48 -1.23
CA ILE A 319 12.71 -6.62 -0.89
C ILE A 319 14.17 -6.26 -1.21
N PRO A 320 15.13 -6.50 -0.30
CA PRO A 320 16.52 -6.16 -0.53
C PRO A 320 17.16 -7.02 -1.63
N SER A 321 18.18 -6.49 -2.29
CA SER A 321 19.02 -7.22 -3.25
C SER A 321 20.50 -6.90 -3.00
N PRO A 322 21.31 -7.88 -2.52
CA PRO A 322 20.98 -9.29 -2.28
C PRO A 322 20.02 -9.50 -1.10
N PHE A 323 19.44 -10.69 -1.00
CA PHE A 323 18.70 -11.14 0.18
C PHE A 323 19.59 -11.19 1.42
N PRO A 324 19.02 -11.13 2.64
CA PRO A 324 19.77 -11.36 3.87
C PRO A 324 20.62 -12.62 3.80
N SER A 325 21.84 -12.59 4.35
CA SER A 325 22.71 -13.78 4.39
C SER A 325 22.13 -14.93 5.21
N VAL A 326 21.17 -14.62 6.09
CA VAL A 326 20.45 -15.58 6.93
C VAL A 326 19.19 -16.16 6.26
N TRP A 327 18.82 -15.69 5.07
CA TRP A 327 17.61 -16.12 4.37
C TRP A 327 17.53 -17.64 4.22
N HIS A 328 16.37 -18.21 4.59
CA HIS A 328 16.10 -19.66 4.62
C HIS A 328 17.11 -20.47 5.44
N THR A 329 17.71 -19.85 6.45
CA THR A 329 18.52 -20.51 7.48
C THR A 329 17.89 -20.29 8.85
N PHE A 330 18.14 -21.20 9.77
CA PHE A 330 17.70 -21.06 11.16
C PHE A 330 18.40 -19.91 11.94
N ASP A 331 19.38 -19.25 11.31
CA ASP A 331 19.98 -18.03 11.83
C ASP A 331 19.13 -16.79 11.50
N ASP A 332 18.05 -16.93 10.73
CA ASP A 332 17.03 -15.89 10.59
C ASP A 332 16.13 -15.83 11.84
N ASN A 333 16.69 -15.22 12.89
CA ASN A 333 16.16 -15.16 14.24
C ASN A 333 16.36 -13.76 14.86
N GLU A 334 15.85 -13.54 16.08
CA GLU A 334 15.90 -12.23 16.77
C GLU A 334 17.33 -11.68 16.91
N GLU A 335 18.33 -12.55 17.12
CA GLU A 335 19.71 -12.16 17.45
C GLU A 335 20.44 -11.55 16.25
N ASN A 336 20.05 -11.93 15.03
CA ASN A 336 20.67 -11.46 13.78
C ASN A 336 19.94 -10.27 13.14
N LEU A 337 18.94 -9.71 13.82
CA LEU A 337 18.24 -8.52 13.38
C LEU A 337 19.04 -7.24 13.70
N ASP A 338 19.05 -6.31 12.75
CA ASP A 338 19.63 -4.99 12.90
C ASP A 338 18.55 -3.98 13.35
N ARG A 339 18.57 -3.68 14.65
CA ARG A 339 17.62 -2.75 15.29
C ARG A 339 17.63 -1.37 14.63
N THR A 340 18.80 -0.88 14.26
CA THR A 340 18.99 0.46 13.68
C THR A 340 18.35 0.56 12.30
N ALA A 341 18.59 -0.42 11.42
CA ALA A 341 18.00 -0.49 10.09
C ALA A 341 16.46 -0.56 10.17
N ILE A 342 15.92 -1.40 11.06
CA ILE A 342 14.47 -1.51 11.26
C ILE A 342 13.88 -0.18 11.74
N GLN A 343 14.51 0.48 12.73
CA GLN A 343 14.05 1.78 13.22
C GLN A 343 14.03 2.84 12.11
N ASN A 344 15.08 2.89 11.29
CA ASN A 344 15.17 3.85 10.19
C ASN A 344 14.10 3.59 9.13
N LEU A 345 13.88 2.32 8.75
CA LEU A 345 12.86 1.96 7.78
C LEU A 345 11.44 2.22 8.29
N ASN A 346 11.17 2.02 9.58
CA ASN A 346 9.90 2.43 10.20
C ASN A 346 9.63 3.92 9.99
N LYS A 347 10.60 4.78 10.29
CA LYS A 347 10.45 6.23 10.13
C LYS A 347 10.20 6.61 8.67
N ILE A 348 10.94 6.01 7.73
CA ILE A 348 10.78 6.26 6.30
C ILE A 348 9.39 5.86 5.81
N LEU A 349 8.91 4.67 6.20
CA LEU A 349 7.61 4.15 5.78
C LEU A 349 6.44 4.88 6.41
N GLN A 350 6.56 5.32 7.66
CA GLN A 350 5.54 6.17 8.31
C GLN A 350 5.38 7.49 7.56
N VAL A 351 6.49 8.18 7.24
CA VAL A 351 6.44 9.42 6.45
C VAL A 351 5.90 9.15 5.04
N PHE A 352 6.30 8.04 4.40
CA PHE A 352 5.78 7.68 3.08
C PHE A 352 4.26 7.47 3.10
N ALA A 353 3.73 6.75 4.09
CA ALA A 353 2.30 6.50 4.22
C ALA A 353 1.51 7.79 4.43
N LEU A 354 1.96 8.67 5.34
CA LEU A 354 1.32 9.97 5.57
C LEU A 354 1.34 10.85 4.32
N GLU A 355 2.49 10.94 3.65
CA GLU A 355 2.65 11.72 2.42
C GLU A 355 1.76 11.19 1.29
N TYR A 356 1.67 9.87 1.13
CA TYR A 356 0.79 9.26 0.13
C TYR A 356 -0.69 9.51 0.45
N LEU A 357 -1.09 9.35 1.72
CA LEU A 357 -2.48 9.53 2.16
C LEU A 357 -2.89 11.00 2.28
N ASN A 358 -1.97 11.93 2.03
CA ASN A 358 -2.15 13.36 2.25
C ASN A 358 -2.58 13.70 3.69
N ALA A 359 -2.14 12.88 4.65
CA ALA A 359 -2.42 13.05 6.07
C ALA A 359 -1.34 13.91 6.71
N ARG A 360 -1.74 15.03 7.31
CA ARG A 360 -0.83 15.98 7.96
C ARG A 360 -0.95 15.84 9.49
N PRO A 361 0.13 15.46 10.18
CA PRO A 361 0.18 15.45 11.65
C PRO A 361 -0.14 16.80 12.25
N ALA A 362 -0.78 16.80 13.43
CA ALA A 362 -1.02 18.02 14.17
C ALA A 362 0.30 18.52 14.79
N VAL A 363 0.78 19.68 14.37
CA VAL A 363 1.97 20.32 14.96
C VAL A 363 1.54 21.08 16.22
N PRO A 364 2.12 20.78 17.40
CA PRO A 364 1.83 21.55 18.61
C PRO A 364 2.17 23.03 18.38
N SER A 365 1.24 23.94 18.64
CA SER A 365 1.56 25.37 18.62
C SER A 365 2.54 25.68 19.76
N GLU A 366 3.70 26.27 19.45
CA GLU A 366 4.55 26.86 20.50
C GLU A 366 3.70 27.83 21.34
N PRO A 367 3.80 27.80 22.68
CA PRO A 367 3.18 28.83 23.48
C PRO A 367 3.80 30.16 23.06
N GLN A 368 2.99 31.02 22.42
CA GLN A 368 3.37 32.41 22.21
C GLN A 368 3.80 32.95 23.57
N ASN A 369 5.07 33.34 23.68
CA ASN A 369 5.55 34.14 24.79
C ASN A 369 4.66 35.38 24.85
N ALA A 370 3.68 35.35 25.76
CA ALA A 370 2.92 36.53 26.12
C ALA A 370 3.91 37.53 26.74
N PRO A 371 3.82 38.81 26.36
CA PRO A 371 4.82 39.83 26.67
C PRO A 371 5.06 40.06 28.16
#